data_AF-A0A8T7I7T5-F1
#
_entry.id   AF-A0A8T7I7T5-F1
#
_cell.length_a   1.000
_cell.length_b   1.000
_cell.length_c   1.000
_cell.angle_alpha   90.00
_cell.angle_beta   90.00
_cell.angle_gamma   90.00
#
_symmetry.space_group_name_H-M   'P 1'
#
loop_
_entity.id
_entity.type
_entity.pdbx_description
1 polymer ?
#
loop_
_entity_poly.entity_id
_entity_poly.type
_entity_poly.pdbx_seq_one_letter_code
_entity_poly.pdbx_strand_id
1 'polypeptide(L)'
;MDNKDPYYNPPEEWSFESIVSRYNKINNDCGKECAISFEFVAKLPEIIRIKKALQMISLELKSEDPGAIELSVSLVASPVYFHYSGYIRATMARRLKNCSLNARQKRELIKGIDAVLANKKLSYEFKEVKALYVKVKNDIEIM
;
A
#
# COMPACT_ATOMS: atom_id res chain seq x y z
N MET A 1 -7.59 -12.14 29.67
CA MET A 1 -6.75 -10.94 29.79
C MET A 1 -6.42 -10.48 28.39
N ASP A 2 -7.16 -9.48 27.90
CA ASP A 2 -7.04 -8.91 26.56
C ASP A 2 -5.76 -8.06 26.49
N ASN A 3 -4.63 -8.72 26.26
CA ASN A 3 -3.35 -8.05 26.04
C ASN A 3 -3.29 -7.62 24.56
N LYS A 4 -4.12 -6.64 24.18
CA LYS A 4 -4.13 -6.07 22.82
C LYS A 4 -3.00 -5.04 22.74
N ASP A 5 -1.79 -5.53 22.53
CA ASP A 5 -0.66 -4.70 22.19
C ASP A 5 -1.00 -3.90 20.91
N PRO A 6 -1.12 -2.56 20.97
CA PRO A 6 -1.51 -1.73 19.84
C PRO A 6 -0.52 -1.81 18.68
N TYR A 7 0.67 -2.38 18.90
CA TYR A 7 1.66 -2.59 17.85
C TYR A 7 1.24 -3.66 16.82
N TYR A 8 0.41 -4.63 17.21
CA TYR A 8 0.04 -5.78 16.39
C TYR A 8 -1.26 -5.62 15.59
N ASN A 9 -2.16 -4.75 16.04
CA ASN A 9 -3.46 -4.56 15.39
C ASN A 9 -3.42 -3.31 14.50
N PRO A 10 -3.45 -3.45 13.17
CA PRO A 10 -3.60 -2.29 12.32
C PRO A 10 -4.95 -1.60 12.58
N PRO A 11 -5.07 -0.30 12.30
CA PRO A 11 -6.36 0.38 12.30
C PRO A 11 -7.38 -0.30 11.38
N GLU A 12 -8.67 -0.09 11.65
CA GLU A 12 -9.78 -0.76 10.97
C GLU A 12 -9.73 -0.58 9.44
N GLU A 13 -9.28 0.57 8.94
CA GLU A 13 -9.14 0.82 7.51
C GLU A 13 -8.06 -0.04 6.82
N TRP A 14 -7.19 -0.67 7.62
CA TRP A 14 -6.15 -1.63 7.22
C TRP A 14 -6.39 -3.04 7.77
N SER A 15 -7.61 -3.33 8.24
CA SER A 15 -8.04 -4.70 8.53
C SER A 15 -8.04 -5.55 7.25
N PHE A 16 -8.01 -6.87 7.40
CA PHE A 16 -8.03 -7.77 6.25
C PHE A 16 -9.29 -7.56 5.40
N GLU A 17 -10.44 -7.46 6.05
CA GLU A 17 -11.75 -7.26 5.44
C GLU A 17 -11.80 -5.93 4.67
N SER A 18 -11.28 -4.85 5.27
CA SER A 18 -11.19 -3.54 4.63
C SER A 18 -10.29 -3.57 3.39
N ILE A 19 -9.13 -4.23 3.48
CA ILE A 19 -8.19 -4.36 2.36
C ILE A 19 -8.84 -5.11 1.19
N VAL A 20 -9.42 -6.28 1.46
CA VAL A 20 -10.05 -7.11 0.43
C VAL A 20 -11.26 -6.40 -0.19
N SER A 21 -12.11 -5.80 0.63
CA SER A 21 -13.29 -5.06 0.17
C SER A 21 -12.89 -3.90 -0.75
N ARG A 22 -11.90 -3.10 -0.34
CA ARG A 22 -11.38 -1.98 -1.16
C ARG A 22 -10.77 -2.48 -2.46
N TYR A 23 -9.95 -3.52 -2.42
CA TYR A 23 -9.32 -4.10 -3.63
C TYR A 23 -10.38 -4.53 -4.65
N ASN A 24 -11.35 -5.33 -4.20
CA ASN A 24 -12.42 -5.85 -5.04
C ASN A 24 -13.29 -4.72 -5.60
N LYS A 25 -13.65 -3.74 -4.76
CA LYS A 25 -14.45 -2.59 -5.18
C LYS A 25 -13.75 -1.81 -6.29
N ILE A 26 -12.48 -1.46 -6.14
CA ILE A 26 -11.74 -0.67 -7.13
C ILE A 26 -11.66 -1.41 -8.47
N ASN A 27 -11.38 -2.71 -8.45
CA ASN A 27 -11.30 -3.51 -9.67
C ASN A 27 -12.67 -3.66 -10.36
N ASN A 28 -13.73 -3.90 -9.58
CA ASN A 28 -15.10 -3.93 -10.11
C ASN A 28 -15.50 -2.59 -10.74
N ASP A 29 -15.21 -1.47 -10.07
CA ASP A 29 -15.48 -0.12 -10.58
C ASP A 29 -14.72 0.18 -11.88
N CYS A 30 -13.56 -0.47 -12.07
CA CYS A 30 -12.74 -0.40 -13.29
C CYS A 30 -13.12 -1.45 -14.36
N GLY A 31 -14.15 -2.28 -14.12
CA GLY A 31 -14.55 -3.37 -15.02
C GLY A 31 -13.48 -4.46 -15.18
N LYS A 32 -12.57 -4.60 -14.21
CA LYS A 32 -11.49 -5.58 -14.21
C LYS A 32 -11.88 -6.76 -13.31
N GLU A 33 -11.68 -7.97 -13.82
CA GLU A 33 -11.75 -9.16 -12.98
C GLU A 33 -10.64 -9.11 -11.92
N CYS A 34 -10.98 -9.45 -10.69
CA CYS A 34 -10.03 -9.47 -9.59
C CYS A 34 -9.01 -10.60 -9.80
N ALA A 35 -7.75 -10.24 -10.07
CA ALA A 35 -6.67 -11.21 -10.29
C ALA A 35 -6.33 -12.03 -9.04
N ILE A 36 -6.62 -11.49 -7.85
CA ILE A 36 -6.28 -12.11 -6.57
C ILE A 36 -7.50 -12.79 -5.96
N SER A 37 -7.38 -14.10 -5.70
CA SER A 37 -8.27 -14.79 -4.76
C SER A 37 -7.70 -14.75 -3.34
N PHE A 38 -8.49 -14.26 -2.39
CA PHE A 38 -8.13 -14.18 -0.97
C PHE A 38 -8.65 -15.35 -0.13
N GLU A 39 -9.29 -16.36 -0.73
CA GLU A 39 -9.93 -17.47 0.00
C GLU A 39 -8.96 -18.24 0.91
N PHE A 40 -7.75 -18.51 0.42
CA PHE A 40 -6.72 -19.15 1.22
C PHE A 40 -6.23 -18.23 2.35
N VAL A 41 -6.06 -16.94 2.06
CA VAL A 41 -5.58 -15.95 3.03
C VAL A 41 -6.58 -15.80 4.18
N ALA A 42 -7.87 -15.84 3.90
CA ALA A 42 -8.93 -15.75 4.90
C ALA A 42 -8.88 -16.88 5.95
N LYS A 43 -8.23 -18.01 5.64
CA LYS A 43 -8.07 -19.16 6.56
C LYS A 43 -6.84 -19.06 7.46
N LEU A 44 -5.96 -18.09 7.24
CA LEU A 44 -4.72 -17.93 8.02
C LEU A 44 -4.99 -17.27 9.40
N PRO A 45 -4.03 -17.29 10.34
CA PRO A 45 -4.09 -16.47 11.55
C PRO A 45 -4.15 -14.97 11.23
N GLU A 46 -4.88 -14.18 12.03
CA GLU A 46 -5.25 -12.77 11.75
C GLU A 46 -4.07 -11.87 11.32
N ILE A 47 -3.01 -11.81 12.12
CA ILE A 47 -1.81 -11.01 11.82
C ILE A 47 -1.16 -11.43 10.49
N ILE A 48 -1.25 -12.71 10.15
CA ILE A 48 -0.70 -13.27 8.90
C ILE A 48 -1.59 -12.90 7.70
N ARG A 49 -2.92 -12.77 7.88
CA ARG A 49 -3.86 -12.41 6.80
C ARG A 49 -3.52 -11.08 6.16
N ILE A 50 -3.38 -10.02 6.96
CA ILE A 50 -3.08 -8.67 6.47
C ILE A 50 -1.74 -8.66 5.73
N LYS A 51 -0.70 -9.23 6.36
CA LYS A 51 0.63 -9.33 5.74
C LYS A 51 0.57 -10.05 4.39
N LYS A 52 -0.13 -11.19 4.32
CA LYS A 52 -0.23 -11.98 3.10
C LYS A 52 -1.08 -11.30 2.04
N ALA A 53 -2.20 -10.68 2.41
CA ALA A 53 -3.03 -9.92 1.49
C ALA A 53 -2.24 -8.79 0.82
N LEU A 54 -1.56 -7.97 1.61
CA LEU A 54 -0.73 -6.88 1.08
C LEU A 54 0.47 -7.39 0.26
N GLN A 55 1.05 -8.54 0.62
CA GLN A 55 2.08 -9.17 -0.20
C GLN A 55 1.53 -9.60 -1.57
N MET A 56 0.36 -10.24 -1.63
CA MET A 56 -0.28 -10.62 -2.89
C MET A 56 -0.62 -9.39 -3.74
N ILE A 57 -1.25 -8.38 -3.13
CA ILE A 57 -1.54 -7.10 -3.78
C ILE A 57 -0.28 -6.49 -4.39
N SER A 58 0.82 -6.46 -3.63
CA SER A 58 2.06 -5.88 -4.12
C SER A 58 2.60 -6.61 -5.35
N LEU A 59 2.31 -7.90 -5.54
CA LEU A 59 2.79 -8.68 -6.70
C LEU A 59 2.06 -8.28 -7.98
N GLU A 60 0.77 -7.97 -7.88
CA GLU A 60 -0.08 -7.57 -9.02
C GLU A 60 0.22 -6.16 -9.55
N LEU A 61 1.05 -5.37 -8.86
CA LEU A 61 1.60 -4.13 -9.41
C LEU A 61 2.34 -4.33 -10.74
N LYS A 62 2.89 -5.52 -10.97
CA LYS A 62 3.57 -5.85 -12.25
C LYS A 62 2.59 -5.96 -13.42
N SER A 63 1.34 -6.33 -13.13
CA SER A 63 0.27 -6.50 -14.10
C SER A 63 -0.51 -5.20 -14.33
N GLU A 64 -0.08 -4.09 -13.70
CA GLU A 64 -0.79 -2.80 -13.68
C GLU A 64 -2.27 -2.95 -13.22
N ASP A 65 -2.52 -3.84 -12.25
CA ASP A 65 -3.85 -4.03 -11.65
C ASP A 65 -4.32 -2.74 -10.95
N PRO A 66 -5.47 -2.15 -11.32
CA PRO A 66 -5.92 -0.87 -10.77
C PRO A 66 -6.12 -0.90 -9.26
N GLY A 67 -6.75 -1.95 -8.73
CA GLY A 67 -6.95 -2.14 -7.30
C GLY A 67 -5.63 -2.24 -6.54
N ALA A 68 -4.64 -2.93 -7.12
CA ALA A 68 -3.32 -3.07 -6.54
C ALA A 68 -2.54 -1.76 -6.53
N ILE A 69 -2.58 -0.99 -7.63
CA ILE A 69 -1.94 0.32 -7.72
C ILE A 69 -2.55 1.25 -6.67
N GLU A 70 -3.88 1.37 -6.65
CA GLU A 70 -4.58 2.32 -5.79
C GLU A 70 -4.35 2.00 -4.31
N LEU A 71 -4.47 0.73 -3.90
CA LEU A 71 -4.20 0.35 -2.52
C LEU A 71 -2.73 0.53 -2.13
N SER A 72 -1.80 0.25 -3.05
CA SER A 72 -0.38 0.45 -2.79
C SER A 72 -0.04 1.92 -2.65
N VAL A 73 -0.65 2.79 -3.47
CA VAL A 73 -0.53 4.26 -3.34
C VAL A 73 -1.02 4.71 -1.98
N SER A 74 -2.24 4.32 -1.60
CA SER A 74 -2.81 4.69 -0.30
C SER A 74 -1.98 4.16 0.87
N LEU A 75 -1.44 2.93 0.78
CA LEU A 75 -0.61 2.38 1.85
C LEU A 75 0.69 3.16 1.95
N VAL A 76 1.42 3.37 0.86
CA VAL A 76 2.71 4.09 0.88
C VAL A 76 2.53 5.54 1.35
N ALA A 77 1.45 6.20 0.96
CA ALA A 77 1.13 7.57 1.36
C ALA A 77 0.58 7.70 2.80
N SER A 78 0.12 6.60 3.41
CA SER A 78 -0.54 6.63 4.72
C SER A 78 0.45 6.96 5.86
N PRO A 79 0.08 7.81 6.83
CA PRO A 79 0.88 8.11 8.02
C PRO A 79 0.84 7.00 9.08
N VAL A 80 0.01 5.97 8.88
CA VAL A 80 -0.25 4.89 9.84
C VAL A 80 0.79 3.77 9.69
N TYR A 81 1.53 3.48 10.75
CA TYR A 81 2.49 2.38 10.78
C TYR A 81 2.00 1.29 11.75
N PHE A 82 2.04 0.05 11.29
CA PHE A 82 1.73 -1.15 12.08
C PHE A 82 2.77 -2.24 11.80
N HIS A 83 2.73 -3.33 12.56
CA HIS A 83 3.71 -4.41 12.45
C HIS A 83 3.88 -4.92 11.00
N TYR A 84 5.14 -5.13 10.58
CA TYR A 84 5.56 -5.50 9.21
C TYR A 84 5.24 -4.49 8.09
N SER A 85 4.48 -3.42 8.34
CA SER A 85 4.07 -2.48 7.29
C SER A 85 5.26 -1.79 6.61
N GLY A 86 6.36 -1.53 7.34
CA GLY A 86 7.57 -0.92 6.77
C GLY A 86 8.16 -1.71 5.61
N TYR A 87 8.33 -3.04 5.77
CA TYR A 87 8.85 -3.92 4.71
C TYR A 87 7.94 -3.94 3.47
N ILE A 88 6.63 -4.02 3.72
CA ILE A 88 5.61 -4.09 2.68
C ILE A 88 5.57 -2.76 1.92
N ARG A 89 5.61 -1.62 2.64
CA ARG A 89 5.70 -0.27 2.08
C ARG A 89 6.94 -0.10 1.21
N ALA A 90 8.12 -0.52 1.67
CA ALA A 90 9.33 -0.52 0.86
C ALA A 90 9.15 -1.29 -0.44
N THR A 91 8.55 -2.49 -0.34
CA THR A 91 8.33 -3.38 -1.49
C THR A 91 7.34 -2.78 -2.49
N MET A 92 6.23 -2.22 -2.00
CA MET A 92 5.24 -1.53 -2.82
C MET A 92 5.82 -0.27 -3.45
N ALA A 93 6.53 0.57 -2.70
CA ALA A 93 7.14 1.79 -3.22
C ALA A 93 8.12 1.50 -4.37
N ARG A 94 8.97 0.48 -4.19
CA ARG A 94 9.89 0.02 -5.24
C ARG A 94 9.16 -0.42 -6.52
N ARG A 95 8.03 -1.10 -6.39
CA ARG A 95 7.23 -1.60 -7.53
C ARG A 95 6.43 -0.48 -8.20
N LEU A 96 5.76 0.36 -7.41
CA LEU A 96 5.04 1.56 -7.87
C LEU A 96 5.94 2.50 -8.69
N LYS A 97 7.25 2.51 -8.42
CA LYS A 97 8.21 3.28 -9.21
C LYS A 97 8.17 2.92 -10.70
N ASN A 98 7.77 1.71 -11.06
CA ASN A 98 7.70 1.27 -12.45
C ASN A 98 6.26 1.22 -13.00
N CYS A 99 5.26 1.55 -12.19
CA CYS A 99 3.85 1.57 -12.60
C CYS A 99 3.47 2.88 -13.28
N SER A 100 2.41 2.81 -14.07
CA SER A 100 1.80 3.92 -14.79
C SER A 100 0.85 4.71 -13.89
N LEU A 101 1.40 5.58 -13.04
CA LEU A 101 0.62 6.37 -12.08
C LEU A 101 -0.04 7.57 -12.74
N ASN A 102 -1.32 7.81 -12.43
CA ASN A 102 -2.01 9.02 -12.88
C ASN A 102 -1.67 10.24 -12.00
N ALA A 103 -2.02 11.45 -12.48
CA ALA A 103 -1.69 12.70 -11.78
C ALA A 103 -2.26 12.78 -10.35
N ARG A 104 -3.45 12.22 -10.09
CA ARG A 104 -4.03 12.17 -8.74
C ARG A 104 -3.16 11.31 -7.81
N GLN A 105 -2.79 10.11 -8.25
CA GLN A 105 -1.97 9.18 -7.49
C GLN A 105 -0.57 9.73 -7.20
N LYS A 106 0.06 10.40 -8.18
CA LYS A 106 1.35 11.07 -7.97
C LYS A 106 1.24 12.17 -6.90
N ARG A 107 0.20 13.01 -6.97
CA ARG A 107 -0.05 14.06 -5.95
C ARG A 107 -0.33 13.47 -4.57
N GLU A 108 -1.09 12.38 -4.49
CA GLU A 108 -1.38 11.68 -3.24
C GLU A 108 -0.09 11.14 -2.59
N LEU A 109 0.78 10.50 -3.37
CA LEU A 109 2.09 10.02 -2.91
C LEU A 109 2.95 11.18 -2.38
N ILE A 110 3.06 12.28 -3.13
CA ILE A 110 3.87 13.44 -2.71
C ILE A 110 3.35 13.98 -1.37
N LYS A 111 2.05 14.28 -1.29
CA LYS A 111 1.44 14.81 -0.06
C LYS A 111 1.61 13.87 1.13
N GLY A 112 1.38 12.57 0.93
CA GLY A 112 1.51 11.57 1.98
C GLY A 112 2.95 11.41 2.46
N ILE A 113 3.90 11.30 1.53
CA ILE A 113 5.33 11.15 1.85
C ILE A 113 5.88 12.42 2.53
N ASP A 114 5.45 13.62 2.12
CA ASP A 114 5.80 14.88 2.80
C ASP A 114 5.33 14.89 4.25
N ALA A 115 4.11 14.43 4.51
CA ALA A 115 3.58 14.32 5.86
C ALA A 115 4.36 13.30 6.71
N VAL A 116 4.75 12.16 6.14
CA VAL A 116 5.59 11.16 6.82
C VAL A 116 6.97 11.73 7.17
N LEU A 117 7.57 12.45 6.22
CA LEU A 117 8.85 13.14 6.38
C LEU A 117 8.83 14.17 7.51
N ALA A 118 7.79 14.99 7.57
CA ALA A 118 7.63 16.00 8.61
C ALA A 118 7.58 15.39 10.02
N ASN A 119 7.09 14.16 10.15
CA ASN A 119 6.98 13.43 11.41
C ASN A 119 8.26 12.69 11.83
N LYS A 120 9.40 12.84 11.11
CA LYS A 120 10.72 12.24 11.40
C LYS A 120 10.71 10.71 11.60
N LYS A 121 9.70 10.00 11.12
CA LYS A 121 9.64 8.53 11.16
C LYS A 121 10.49 7.96 10.02
N LEU A 122 11.81 7.94 10.22
CA LEU A 122 12.78 7.47 9.24
C LEU A 122 13.28 6.06 9.60
N SER A 123 13.07 5.13 8.69
CA SER A 123 13.41 3.70 8.79
C SER A 123 14.01 3.22 7.46
N TYR A 124 14.47 1.96 7.39
CA TYR A 124 15.17 1.47 6.19
C TYR A 124 14.29 1.50 4.93
N GLU A 125 12.96 1.37 5.07
CA GLU A 125 12.02 1.50 3.94
C GLU A 125 12.07 2.87 3.26
N PHE A 126 12.58 3.89 3.97
CA PHE A 126 12.61 5.26 3.49
C PHE A 126 13.46 5.44 2.23
N LYS A 127 14.45 4.56 1.99
CA LYS A 127 15.23 4.56 0.75
C LYS A 127 14.35 4.35 -0.48
N GLU A 128 13.47 3.33 -0.45
CA GLU A 128 12.60 3.01 -1.58
C GLU A 128 11.47 4.05 -1.73
N VAL A 129 10.92 4.52 -0.60
CA VAL A 129 9.93 5.60 -0.59
C VAL A 129 10.50 6.89 -1.17
N LYS A 130 11.72 7.28 -0.79
CA LYS A 130 12.42 8.45 -1.34
C LYS A 130 12.67 8.31 -2.84
N ALA A 131 13.07 7.13 -3.31
CA ALA A 131 13.28 6.88 -4.73
C ALA A 131 11.98 7.03 -5.54
N LEU A 132 10.86 6.52 -5.02
CA LEU A 132 9.54 6.75 -5.60
C LEU A 132 9.18 8.24 -5.61
N TYR A 133 9.37 8.91 -4.47
CA TYR A 133 9.05 10.34 -4.30
C TYR A 133 9.78 11.24 -5.31
N VAL A 134 11.09 11.05 -5.49
CA VAL A 134 11.87 11.79 -6.48
C VAL A 134 11.33 11.58 -7.88
N LYS A 135 11.02 10.33 -8.26
CA LYS A 135 10.42 10.03 -9.57
C LYS A 135 9.11 10.79 -9.75
N VAL A 136 8.16 10.65 -8.82
CA VAL A 136 6.83 11.24 -8.99
C VAL A 136 6.84 12.77 -8.96
N LYS A 137 7.81 13.40 -8.29
CA LYS A 137 8.02 14.85 -8.36
C LYS A 137 8.50 15.30 -9.73
N ASN A 138 9.57 14.68 -10.24
CA ASN A 138 10.11 14.99 -11.56
C ASN A 138 9.06 14.79 -12.65
N ASP A 139 8.26 13.72 -12.54
CA ASP A 139 7.16 13.44 -13.45
C ASP A 139 6.08 14.54 -13.49
N ILE A 140 5.86 15.28 -12.38
CA ILE A 140 4.88 16.38 -12.33
C ILE A 140 5.50 17.69 -12.81
N GLU A 141 6.77 17.95 -12.51
CA GLU A 141 7.46 19.18 -12.91
C GLU A 141 7.69 19.28 -14.43
N ILE A 142 7.64 18.15 -15.14
CA ILE A 142 7.78 18.04 -16.60
C ILE A 142 6.42 18.16 -17.33
N MET A 143 5.30 18.11 -16.62
CA MET A 143 3.93 18.24 -17.19
C MET A 143 3.45 19.68 -17.22
#